data_AF-A0A3N5E7V9-F1
#
_entry.id   AF-A0A3N5E7V9-F1
#
_cell.length_a   1.000
_cell.length_b   1.000
_cell.length_c   1.000
_cell.angle_alpha   90.00
_cell.angle_beta   90.00
_cell.angle_gamma   90.00
#
_symmetry.space_group_name_H-M   'P 1'
#
loop_
_entity.id
_entity.type
_entity.pdbx_description
1 polymer ?
#
loop_
_entity_poly.entity_id
_entity_poly.type
_entity_poly.pdbx_seq_one_letter_code
_entity_poly.pdbx_strand_id
1 'polypeptide(L)'
;MLPFVWALMVFAVVGGFVMIVAYWLDIQDRVDLKPRARMGWSAGILVFPISIPLYALFGGAQWPPLLKIAAFIPAIALTLFLLFMFGVLG
;
A
#
# COMPACT_ATOMS: atom_id res chain seq x y z
N MET A 1 -25.77 -7.73 -1.18
CA MET A 1 -24.54 -6.90 -1.33
C MET A 1 -23.30 -7.60 -0.79
N LEU A 2 -23.44 -8.44 0.24
CA LEU A 2 -22.34 -9.19 0.85
C LEU A 2 -21.37 -9.88 -0.15
N PRO A 3 -21.78 -10.67 -1.16
CA PRO A 3 -20.80 -11.33 -2.05
C PRO A 3 -19.91 -10.37 -2.83
N PHE A 4 -20.44 -9.18 -3.18
CA PHE A 4 -19.68 -8.15 -3.89
C PHE A 4 -18.65 -7.47 -2.99
N VAL A 5 -19.06 -7.11 -1.76
CA VAL A 5 -18.15 -6.51 -0.77
C VAL A 5 -16.98 -7.45 -0.47
N TRP A 6 -17.25 -8.75 -0.37
CA TRP A 6 -16.22 -9.76 -0.14
C TRP A 6 -15.23 -9.86 -1.30
N ALA A 7 -15.72 -9.91 -2.54
CA ALA A 7 -14.86 -9.90 -3.71
C ALA A 7 -13.95 -8.65 -3.73
N LEU A 8 -14.54 -7.47 -3.47
CA LEU A 8 -13.80 -6.22 -3.41
C LEU A 8 -12.69 -6.25 -2.34
N MET A 9 -12.99 -6.78 -1.14
CA MET A 9 -12.00 -6.93 -0.08
C MET A 9 -10.88 -7.89 -0.47
N VAL A 10 -11.19 -9.03 -1.10
CA VAL A 10 -10.17 -9.98 -1.57
C VAL A 10 -9.24 -9.32 -2.58
N PHE A 11 -9.78 -8.62 -3.58
CA PHE A 11 -8.97 -7.91 -4.57
C PHE A 11 -8.12 -6.81 -3.92
N ALA A 12 -8.69 -6.06 -2.98
CA ALA A 12 -7.96 -5.00 -2.28
C ALA A 12 -6.83 -5.57 -1.40
N VAL A 13 -7.03 -6.72 -0.76
CA VAL A 13 -6.00 -7.40 0.05
C VAL A 13 -4.88 -7.93 -0.84
N VAL A 14 -5.21 -8.66 -1.92
CA VAL A 14 -4.20 -9.20 -2.85
C VAL A 14 -3.42 -8.07 -3.49
N GLY A 15 -4.11 -7.04 -3.99
CA GLY A 15 -3.47 -5.85 -4.54
C GLY A 15 -2.60 -5.13 -3.50
N GLY A 16 -3.05 -5.06 -2.24
CA GLY A 16 -2.28 -4.50 -1.13
C GLY A 16 -0.96 -5.25 -0.88
N PHE A 17 -0.98 -6.59 -0.91
CA PHE A 17 0.25 -7.40 -0.80
C PHE A 17 1.21 -7.15 -1.97
N VAL A 18 0.71 -7.08 -3.20
CA VAL A 18 1.53 -6.73 -4.37
C VAL A 18 2.18 -5.36 -4.17
N MET A 19 1.46 -4.39 -3.63
CA MET A 19 2.01 -3.06 -3.35
C MET A 19 3.10 -3.07 -2.28
N ILE A 20 2.99 -3.89 -1.23
CA ILE A 20 4.04 -4.07 -0.23
C ILE A 20 5.33 -4.56 -0.88
N VAL A 21 5.22 -5.56 -1.76
CA VAL A 21 6.38 -6.11 -2.47
C VAL A 21 7.00 -5.07 -3.40
N ALA A 22 6.19 -4.38 -4.21
CA ALA A 22 6.67 -3.32 -5.10
C ALA A 22 7.38 -2.19 -4.35
N TYR A 23 6.79 -1.75 -3.23
CA TYR A 23 7.38 -0.78 -2.31
C TYR A 23 8.74 -1.23 -1.79
N TRP A 24 8.82 -2.45 -1.26
CA TRP A 24 10.05 -2.94 -0.66
C TRP A 24 11.17 -3.10 -1.68
N LEU A 25 10.87 -3.68 -2.85
CA LEU A 25 11.83 -3.88 -3.93
C LEU A 25 12.38 -2.54 -4.42
N ASP A 26 11.51 -1.56 -4.64
CA ASP A 26 11.94 -0.22 -5.06
C ASP A 26 12.91 0.40 -4.05
N ILE A 27 12.64 0.29 -2.74
CA ILE A 27 13.55 0.78 -1.70
C ILE A 27 14.93 0.11 -1.75
N GLN A 28 14.99 -1.19 -2.05
CA GLN A 28 16.28 -1.90 -2.17
C GLN A 28 17.09 -1.40 -3.38
N ASP A 29 16.41 -1.11 -4.49
CA ASP A 29 17.01 -0.66 -5.74
C ASP A 29 17.43 0.82 -5.72
N ARG A 30 17.00 1.60 -4.71
CA ARG A 30 17.31 3.02 -4.55
C ARG A 30 18.76 3.28 -4.13
N VAL A 31 19.65 3.36 -5.13
CA VAL A 31 21.07 3.66 -4.96
C VAL A 31 21.36 5.04 -4.38
N ASP A 32 20.45 6.00 -4.57
CA ASP A 32 20.52 7.38 -4.03
C ASP A 32 20.31 7.44 -2.51
N LEU A 33 19.66 6.43 -1.92
CA LEU A 33 19.41 6.40 -0.49
C LEU A 33 20.61 5.85 0.29
N LYS A 34 20.99 6.55 1.37
CA LYS A 34 21.93 6.05 2.38
C LYS A 34 21.37 4.78 3.03
N PRO A 35 22.22 3.84 3.50
CA PRO A 35 21.77 2.59 4.13
C PRO A 35 20.75 2.78 5.26
N ARG A 36 20.95 3.80 6.12
CA ARG A 36 20.02 4.14 7.20
C ARG A 36 18.64 4.57 6.70
N ALA A 37 18.58 5.31 5.59
CA ALA A 37 17.33 5.73 4.98
C ALA A 37 16.59 4.52 4.37
N ARG A 38 17.30 3.59 3.72
CA ARG A 38 16.71 2.34 3.22
C ARG A 38 16.14 1.48 4.36
N MET A 39 16.84 1.39 5.49
CA MET A 39 16.32 0.71 6.68
C MET A 39 15.06 1.39 7.23
N GLY A 40 15.06 2.72 7.32
CA GLY A 40 13.89 3.48 7.76
C GLY A 40 12.68 3.28 6.85
N TRP A 41 12.86 3.36 5.54
CA TRP A 41 11.80 3.07 4.58
C TRP A 41 11.37 1.59 4.62
N SER A 42 12.30 0.64 4.78
CA SER A 42 11.96 -0.78 4.95
C SER A 42 11.09 -1.01 6.19
N ALA A 43 11.39 -0.35 7.32
CA ALA A 43 10.56 -0.38 8.52
C ALA A 43 9.16 0.22 8.29
N GLY A 44 9.02 1.10 7.31
CA GLY A 44 7.74 1.66 6.87
C GLY A 44 6.72 0.60 6.44
N ILE A 45 7.12 -0.62 6.07
CA ILE A 45 6.20 -1.74 5.80
C ILE A 45 5.25 -2.00 6.98
N LEU A 46 5.68 -1.77 8.21
CA LEU A 46 4.84 -2.01 9.40
C LEU A 46 3.60 -1.13 9.42
N VAL A 47 3.64 0.00 8.71
CA VAL A 47 2.54 0.95 8.54
C VAL A 47 2.20 1.12 7.06
N PHE A 48 2.32 0.04 6.28
CA PHE A 48 2.14 0.02 4.81
C PHE A 48 0.87 0.69 4.28
N PRO A 49 -0.29 0.70 4.97
CA PRO A 49 -1.47 1.40 4.47
C PRO A 49 -1.25 2.91 4.33
N ILE A 50 -0.30 3.47 5.07
CA ILE A 50 0.03 4.90 5.08
C ILE A 50 1.38 5.15 4.40
N SER A 51 2.40 4.34 4.70
CA SER A 51 3.74 4.57 4.18
C SER A 51 3.84 4.38 2.67
N ILE A 52 3.09 3.46 2.06
CA ILE A 52 3.11 3.23 0.60
C ILE A 52 2.53 4.44 -0.15
N PRO A 53 1.35 5.01 0.21
CA PRO A 53 0.89 6.27 -0.36
C PRO A 53 1.88 7.42 -0.18
N LEU A 54 2.42 7.60 1.03
CA LEU A 54 3.42 8.65 1.30
C LEU A 54 4.67 8.46 0.45
N TYR A 55 5.11 7.22 0.29
CA TYR A 55 6.23 6.89 -0.59
C TYR A 55 5.90 7.24 -2.03
N ALA A 56 4.76 6.84 -2.58
CA ALA A 56 4.38 7.17 -3.95
C ALA A 56 4.31 8.69 -4.22
N LEU A 57 3.95 9.49 -3.22
CA LEU A 57 3.86 10.95 -3.31
C LEU A 57 5.21 11.66 -3.15
N PHE A 58 6.03 11.23 -2.18
CA PHE A 58 7.21 11.97 -1.73
C PHE A 58 8.53 11.23 -1.96
N GLY A 59 8.51 9.90 -1.93
CA GLY A 59 9.70 9.04 -2.04
C GLY A 59 9.93 8.51 -3.46
N GLY A 60 8.95 7.84 -4.05
CA GLY A 60 8.95 7.16 -5.35
C GLY A 60 8.57 8.06 -6.51
N ALA A 61 9.25 9.20 -6.68
CA ALA A 61 9.01 10.12 -7.81
C ALA A 61 9.05 9.39 -9.17
N GLN A 62 9.83 8.32 -9.28
CA GLN A 62 10.03 7.51 -10.47
C GLN A 62 8.97 6.43 -10.71
N TRP A 63 8.03 6.21 -9.78
CA TRP A 63 6.98 5.22 -9.98
C TRP A 63 6.12 5.57 -11.20
N PRO A 64 5.80 4.59 -12.05
CA PRO A 64 4.87 4.79 -13.14
C PRO A 64 3.50 5.23 -12.59
N PRO A 65 2.73 6.05 -13.32
CA PRO A 65 1.46 6.60 -12.85
C PRO A 65 0.50 5.53 -12.29
N LEU A 66 0.47 4.35 -12.91
CA LEU A 66 -0.36 3.23 -12.46
C LEU A 66 0.02 2.76 -11.05
N LEU A 67 1.31 2.61 -10.74
CA LEU A 67 1.76 2.22 -9.40
C LEU A 67 1.49 3.32 -8.36
N LYS A 68 1.56 4.59 -8.76
CA LYS A 68 1.20 5.71 -7.87
C LYS A 68 -0.28 5.69 -7.49
N ILE A 69 -1.17 5.35 -8.41
CA ILE A 69 -2.59 5.16 -8.12
C ILE A 69 -2.80 3.91 -7.27
N ALA A 70 -2.15 2.80 -7.64
CA ALA A 70 -2.25 1.53 -6.92
C ALA A 70 -1.70 1.61 -5.49
N ALA A 71 -0.79 2.56 -5.19
CA ALA A 71 -0.27 2.82 -3.86
C ALA A 71 -1.34 3.06 -2.80
N PHE A 72 -2.54 3.49 -3.19
CA PHE A 72 -3.66 3.73 -2.29
C PHE A 72 -4.49 2.46 -2.01
N ILE A 73 -4.30 1.36 -2.74
CA ILE A 73 -5.03 0.11 -2.55
C ILE A 73 -4.92 -0.40 -1.10
N PRO A 74 -3.73 -0.46 -0.47
CA PRO A 74 -3.61 -0.74 0.96
C PRO A 74 -4.50 0.09 1.88
N ALA A 75 -4.54 1.41 1.67
CA ALA A 75 -5.34 2.34 2.47
C ALA A 75 -6.84 2.08 2.27
N ILE A 76 -7.25 1.85 1.03
CA ILE A 76 -8.63 1.52 0.67
C ILE A 76 -9.02 0.17 1.30
N ALA A 77 -8.16 -0.84 1.22
CA ALA A 77 -8.40 -2.15 1.81
C ALA A 77 -8.65 -2.04 3.33
N LEU A 78 -7.78 -1.30 4.03
CA LEU A 78 -7.96 -1.03 5.46
C LEU A 78 -9.26 -0.28 5.74
N THR A 79 -9.58 0.73 4.94
CA THR A 79 -10.82 1.51 5.10
C THR A 79 -12.05 0.64 4.92
N LEU A 80 -12.11 -0.17 3.87
CA LEU A 80 -13.21 -1.11 3.63
C LEU A 80 -13.35 -2.11 4.78
N PHE A 81 -12.23 -2.63 5.28
CA PHE A 81 -12.22 -3.54 6.43
C PHE A 81 -12.80 -2.88 7.69
N LEU A 82 -12.39 -1.65 7.99
CA LEU A 82 -12.92 -0.92 9.15
C LEU A 82 -14.42 -0.63 9.00
N LEU A 83 -14.86 -0.18 7.82
CA LEU A 83 -16.28 0.07 7.55
C LEU A 83 -17.13 -1.20 7.69
N PHE A 84 -16.62 -2.34 7.22
CA PHE A 84 -17.27 -3.64 7.41
C PHE A 84 -17.32 -4.04 8.89
N MET A 85 -16.19 -3.93 9.60
CA MET A 85 -16.07 -4.28 11.02
C MET A 85 -17.05 -3.49 11.90
N PHE A 86 -17.30 -2.22 11.58
CA PHE A 86 -18.24 -1.37 12.30
C PHE A 86 -19.69 -1.44 11.77
N GLY A 87 -19.99 -2.37 10.86
CA GLY A 87 -21.35 -2.60 10.36
C GLY A 87 -21.88 -1.51 9.41
N VAL A 88 -21.00 -0.66 8.87
CA VAL A 88 -21.36 0.37 7.89
C VAL A 88 -21.62 -0.25 6.51
N LEU A 89 -20.91 -1.32 6.18
CA LEU A 89 -21.08 -2.11 4.95
C LEU A 89 -21.78 -3.43 5.31
N GLY A 90 -23.10 -3.38 5.52
CA GLY A 90 -23.99 -4.52 5.75
C GLY A 90 -24.92 -4.79 4.58
#